data_AF-A0A7D6V7G0-F1
#
_entry.id   AF-A0A7D6V7G0-F1
#
_cell.length_a   1.000
_cell.length_b   1.000
_cell.length_c   1.000
_cell.angle_alpha   90.00
_cell.angle_beta   90.00
_cell.angle_gamma   90.00
#
_symmetry.space_group_name_H-M   'P 1'
#
loop_
_entity.id
_entity.type
_entity.pdbx_description
1 polymer ?
#
loop_
_entity_poly.entity_id
_entity_poly.type
_entity_poly.pdbx_seq_one_letter_code
_entity_poly.pdbx_strand_id
1 'polypeptide(L)'
;MPVITDLETATRTPELAVLSAVAHRRAANHRRILEIAVAALDILASQPGSRSSEQARIYFDFIWSTLSNATRATLEDWMSTTHREYLSDTFRDLVAQGREEGREEGRKEGRTAGAIRTLLLVLEARGFDVPHTIRDRIENCTDVDQLEVWTQRAVVTTAVTDLFD
;
A
#
# COMPACT_ATOMS: atom_id res chain seq x y z
N MET A 1 -9.44 -7.78 -22.76
CA MET A 1 -10.21 -7.36 -21.58
C MET A 1 -11.34 -6.45 -22.03
N PRO A 2 -12.63 -6.78 -21.84
CA PRO A 2 -13.73 -5.87 -22.16
C PRO A 2 -13.64 -4.61 -21.29
N VAL A 3 -14.19 -3.50 -21.79
CA VAL A 3 -14.35 -2.25 -21.03
C VAL A 3 -15.71 -2.29 -20.34
N ILE A 4 -15.73 -2.22 -19.02
CA ILE A 4 -16.96 -2.16 -18.22
C ILE A 4 -17.18 -0.71 -17.75
N THR A 5 -18.29 -0.10 -18.15
CA THR A 5 -18.63 1.30 -17.83
C THR A 5 -20.06 1.48 -17.32
N ASP A 6 -20.81 0.40 -17.18
CA ASP A 6 -22.15 0.36 -16.65
C ASP A 6 -22.19 -0.41 -15.32
N LEU A 7 -23.01 0.09 -14.39
CA LEU A 7 -23.08 -0.45 -13.03
C LEU A 7 -23.73 -1.83 -13.00
N GLU A 8 -24.74 -2.07 -13.83
CA GLU A 8 -25.46 -3.34 -13.87
C GLU A 8 -24.53 -4.51 -14.21
N THR A 9 -23.73 -4.39 -15.27
CA THR A 9 -22.75 -5.41 -15.64
C THR A 9 -21.67 -5.57 -14.56
N ALA A 10 -21.22 -4.45 -13.99
CA ALA A 10 -20.20 -4.47 -12.94
C ALA A 10 -20.69 -5.18 -11.67
N THR A 11 -21.93 -4.97 -11.25
CA THR A 11 -22.54 -5.67 -10.11
C THR A 11 -22.73 -7.16 -10.37
N ARG A 12 -23.07 -7.54 -11.61
CA ARG A 12 -23.24 -8.96 -11.99
C ARG A 12 -21.92 -9.70 -12.13
N THR A 13 -20.84 -8.99 -12.42
CA THR A 13 -19.50 -9.56 -12.68
C THR A 13 -18.40 -8.71 -12.05
N PRO A 14 -18.33 -8.65 -10.70
CA PRO A 14 -17.38 -7.79 -10.00
C PRO A 14 -15.92 -8.11 -10.33
N GLU A 15 -15.58 -9.38 -10.59
CA GLU A 15 -14.26 -9.82 -11.04
C GLU A 15 -13.85 -9.14 -12.35
N LEU A 16 -14.77 -9.11 -13.32
CA LEU A 16 -14.51 -8.51 -14.62
C LEU A 16 -14.45 -6.98 -14.53
N ALA A 17 -15.24 -6.36 -13.64
CA ALA A 17 -15.16 -4.92 -13.39
C ALA A 17 -13.79 -4.53 -12.82
N VAL A 18 -13.29 -5.29 -11.85
CA VAL A 18 -11.96 -5.12 -11.25
C VAL A 18 -10.86 -5.29 -12.29
N LEU A 19 -10.90 -6.37 -13.07
CA LEU A 19 -9.90 -6.62 -14.11
C LEU A 19 -9.96 -5.56 -15.22
N SER A 20 -11.16 -5.14 -15.63
CA SER A 20 -11.36 -4.02 -16.57
C SER A 20 -10.69 -2.74 -16.06
N ALA A 21 -10.90 -2.38 -14.79
CA ALA A 21 -10.27 -1.21 -14.18
C ALA A 21 -8.74 -1.26 -14.25
N VAL A 22 -8.14 -2.43 -13.99
CA VAL A 22 -6.68 -2.60 -13.99
C VAL A 22 -6.08 -2.65 -15.40
N ALA A 23 -6.74 -3.27 -16.38
CA ALA A 23 -6.25 -3.32 -17.75
C ALA A 23 -6.32 -1.98 -18.47
N HIS A 24 -7.39 -1.21 -18.22
CA HIS A 24 -7.66 0.02 -18.97
C HIS A 24 -7.12 1.27 -18.27
N ARG A 25 -6.06 1.14 -17.45
CA ARG A 25 -5.43 2.25 -16.69
C ARG A 25 -5.00 3.45 -17.52
N ARG A 26 -4.69 3.25 -18.79
CA ARG A 26 -4.24 4.30 -19.73
C ARG A 26 -5.34 4.76 -20.69
N ALA A 27 -6.56 4.23 -20.56
CA ALA A 27 -7.66 4.61 -21.42
C ALA A 27 -8.19 6.01 -21.02
N ALA A 28 -8.66 6.78 -22.00
CA ALA A 28 -9.20 8.13 -21.75
C ALA A 28 -10.41 8.11 -20.78
N ASN A 29 -11.14 6.99 -20.74
CA ASN A 29 -12.29 6.76 -19.86
C ASN A 29 -11.92 5.99 -18.57
N HIS A 30 -10.65 5.84 -18.22
CA HIS A 30 -10.22 5.06 -17.05
C HIS A 30 -10.90 5.49 -15.75
N ARG A 31 -11.09 6.81 -15.55
CA ARG A 31 -11.81 7.36 -14.40
C ARG A 31 -13.20 6.75 -14.26
N ARG A 32 -13.99 6.73 -15.34
CA ARG A 32 -15.35 6.17 -15.32
C ARG A 32 -15.35 4.67 -15.03
N ILE A 33 -14.38 3.94 -15.57
CA ILE A 33 -14.23 2.50 -15.31
C ILE A 33 -13.95 2.24 -13.82
N LEU A 34 -13.08 3.06 -13.21
CA LEU A 34 -12.79 2.98 -11.77
C LEU A 34 -14.00 3.30 -10.90
N GLU A 35 -14.70 4.39 -11.20
CA GLU A 35 -15.91 4.80 -10.47
C GLU A 35 -16.96 3.68 -10.49
N ILE A 36 -17.18 3.06 -11.64
CA ILE A 36 -18.14 1.95 -11.80
C ILE A 36 -17.68 0.69 -11.06
N ALA A 37 -16.39 0.35 -11.14
CA ALA A 37 -15.86 -0.79 -10.40
C ALA A 37 -16.02 -0.60 -8.88
N VAL A 38 -15.65 0.58 -8.36
CA VAL A 38 -15.78 0.90 -6.92
C VAL A 38 -17.25 0.89 -6.47
N ALA A 39 -18.16 1.47 -7.26
CA ALA A 39 -19.59 1.42 -6.96
C ALA A 39 -20.15 -0.03 -6.93
N ALA A 40 -19.67 -0.90 -7.82
CA ALA A 40 -20.05 -2.32 -7.78
C ALA A 40 -19.50 -3.04 -6.53
N LEU A 41 -18.29 -2.68 -6.07
CA LEU A 41 -17.71 -3.22 -4.83
C LEU A 41 -18.46 -2.76 -3.59
N ASP A 42 -18.98 -1.54 -3.56
CA ASP A 42 -19.84 -1.05 -2.48
C ASP A 42 -21.14 -1.86 -2.37
N ILE A 43 -21.78 -2.13 -3.51
CA ILE A 43 -22.96 -3.00 -3.57
C ILE A 43 -22.61 -4.40 -3.07
N LEU A 44 -21.47 -4.96 -3.50
CA LEU A 44 -21.01 -6.27 -3.05
C LEU A 44 -20.74 -6.30 -1.54
N ALA A 45 -20.09 -5.28 -1.00
CA ALA A 45 -19.80 -5.15 0.43
C ALA A 45 -21.07 -5.06 1.29
N SER A 46 -22.14 -4.48 0.74
CA SER A 46 -23.44 -4.30 1.37
C SER A 46 -24.32 -5.56 1.36
N GLN A 47 -23.92 -6.62 0.65
CA GLN A 47 -24.67 -7.87 0.63
C GLN A 47 -24.57 -8.61 1.97
N PRO A 48 -25.62 -9.33 2.41
CA PRO A 48 -25.57 -10.12 3.63
C PRO A 48 -24.52 -11.24 3.54
N GLY A 49 -23.59 -11.25 4.50
CA GLY A 49 -22.63 -12.33 4.67
C GLY A 49 -21.17 -11.88 4.60
N SER A 50 -20.34 -12.45 5.48
CA SER A 50 -18.93 -12.06 5.62
C SER A 50 -18.10 -12.26 4.35
N ARG A 51 -18.46 -13.25 3.52
CA ARG A 51 -17.75 -13.55 2.27
C ARG A 51 -17.81 -12.40 1.27
N SER A 52 -18.96 -11.76 1.12
CA SER A 52 -19.13 -10.67 0.15
C SER A 52 -18.34 -9.43 0.55
N SER A 53 -18.34 -9.09 1.85
CA SER A 53 -17.53 -7.98 2.38
C SER A 53 -16.03 -8.26 2.27
N GLU A 54 -15.59 -9.49 2.56
CA GLU A 54 -14.18 -9.89 2.40
C GLU A 54 -13.75 -9.85 0.92
N GLN A 55 -14.60 -10.32 0.01
CA GLN A 55 -14.32 -10.27 -1.43
C GLN A 55 -14.25 -8.83 -1.95
N ALA A 56 -15.16 -7.96 -1.52
CA ALA A 56 -15.11 -6.54 -1.85
C ALA A 56 -13.82 -5.87 -1.35
N ARG A 57 -13.35 -6.23 -0.14
CA ARG A 57 -12.06 -5.78 0.40
C ARG A 57 -10.90 -6.19 -0.49
N ILE A 58 -10.78 -7.49 -0.80
CA ILE A 58 -9.69 -8.04 -1.63
C ILE A 58 -9.65 -7.33 -3.00
N TYR A 59 -10.82 -7.10 -3.60
CA TYR A 59 -10.92 -6.41 -4.88
C TYR A 59 -10.56 -4.93 -4.80
N PHE A 60 -10.99 -4.24 -3.74
CA PHE A 60 -10.62 -2.85 -3.53
C PHE A 60 -9.11 -2.72 -3.32
N ASP A 61 -8.51 -3.55 -2.47
CA ASP A 61 -7.08 -3.58 -2.20
C ASP A 61 -6.28 -3.85 -3.48
N PHE A 62 -6.75 -4.80 -4.31
CA PHE A 62 -6.12 -5.09 -5.59
C PHE A 62 -6.19 -3.88 -6.54
N ILE A 63 -7.36 -3.27 -6.74
CA ILE A 63 -7.46 -2.04 -7.56
C ILE A 63 -6.51 -0.98 -7.01
N TRP A 64 -6.59 -0.70 -5.70
CA TRP A 64 -5.81 0.33 -5.03
C TRP A 64 -4.31 0.16 -5.22
N SER A 65 -3.79 -1.06 -5.08
CA SER A 65 -2.37 -1.39 -5.26
C SER A 65 -1.86 -1.06 -6.67
N THR A 66 -2.73 -1.09 -7.68
CA THR A 66 -2.36 -0.84 -9.08
C THR A 66 -2.43 0.63 -9.49
N LEU A 67 -3.01 1.50 -8.66
CA LEU A 67 -3.21 2.91 -8.99
C LEU A 67 -1.94 3.73 -8.72
N SER A 68 -1.69 4.72 -9.59
CA SER A 68 -0.69 5.75 -9.32
C SER A 68 -1.15 6.68 -8.19
N ASN A 69 -0.22 7.38 -7.53
CA ASN A 69 -0.57 8.34 -6.48
C ASN A 69 -1.55 9.43 -6.97
N ALA A 70 -1.40 9.90 -8.20
CA ALA A 70 -2.31 10.89 -8.80
C ALA A 70 -3.72 10.32 -9.01
N THR A 71 -3.82 9.06 -9.46
CA THR A 71 -5.10 8.38 -9.65
C THR A 71 -5.78 8.07 -8.32
N ARG A 72 -5.01 7.64 -7.31
CA ARG A 72 -5.51 7.48 -5.93
C ARG A 72 -6.11 8.77 -5.41
N ALA A 73 -5.37 9.88 -5.46
CA ALA A 73 -5.86 11.18 -5.00
C ALA A 73 -7.16 11.61 -5.70
N THR A 74 -7.28 11.34 -7.00
CA THR A 74 -8.51 11.64 -7.77
C THR A 74 -9.69 10.77 -7.32
N LEU A 75 -9.46 9.48 -7.08
CA LEU A 75 -10.48 8.56 -6.61
C LEU A 75 -10.90 8.88 -5.17
N GLU A 76 -9.97 9.29 -4.32
CA GLU A 76 -10.23 9.74 -2.96
C GLU A 76 -11.07 11.00 -2.91
N ASP A 77 -10.74 11.99 -3.75
CA ASP A 77 -11.54 13.20 -3.90
C ASP A 77 -12.97 12.85 -4.35
N TRP A 78 -13.11 11.99 -5.36
CA TRP A 78 -14.43 11.54 -5.81
C TRP A 78 -15.24 10.84 -4.70
N MET A 79 -14.62 9.94 -3.92
CA MET A 79 -15.27 9.24 -2.80
C MET A 79 -15.63 10.18 -1.63
N SER A 80 -14.84 11.23 -1.39
CA SER A 80 -15.02 12.14 -0.25
C SER A 80 -15.93 13.33 -0.54
N THR A 81 -15.92 13.85 -1.76
CA THR A 81 -16.60 15.10 -2.16
C THR A 81 -17.97 14.85 -2.80
N THR A 82 -18.12 13.80 -3.63
CA THR A 82 -19.30 13.64 -4.49
C THR A 82 -20.24 12.51 -4.06
N HIS A 83 -19.74 11.48 -3.36
CA HIS A 83 -20.51 10.24 -3.12
C HIS A 83 -20.47 9.70 -1.69
N ARG A 84 -20.13 10.53 -0.69
CA ARG A 84 -20.17 10.12 0.73
C ARG A 84 -21.57 9.63 1.16
N GLU A 85 -22.63 10.16 0.54
CA GLU A 85 -24.03 9.73 0.74
C GLU A 85 -24.41 8.45 -0.04
N TYR A 86 -23.62 8.06 -1.05
CA TYR A 86 -23.89 6.91 -1.91
C TYR A 86 -23.12 5.65 -1.51
N LEU A 87 -21.97 5.81 -0.85
CA LEU A 87 -21.22 4.69 -0.31
C LEU A 87 -21.82 4.24 1.02
N SER A 88 -22.09 2.94 1.13
CA SER A 88 -22.55 2.33 2.38
C SER A 88 -21.58 2.62 3.53
N ASP A 89 -22.10 2.66 4.77
CA ASP A 89 -21.24 2.76 5.96
C ASP A 89 -20.20 1.64 5.98
N THR A 90 -20.61 0.42 5.60
CA THR A 90 -19.74 -0.76 5.50
C THR A 90 -18.56 -0.54 4.54
N PHE A 91 -18.81 0.01 3.36
CA PHE A 91 -17.74 0.26 2.39
C PHE A 91 -16.84 1.42 2.83
N ARG A 92 -17.40 2.43 3.50
CA ARG A 92 -16.59 3.50 4.10
C ARG A 92 -15.64 2.97 5.17
N ASP A 93 -16.11 2.07 6.01
CA ASP A 93 -15.28 1.42 7.04
C ASP A 93 -14.18 0.56 6.41
N LEU A 94 -14.49 -0.19 5.35
CA LEU A 94 -13.51 -0.97 4.58
C LEU A 94 -12.39 -0.08 4.01
N VAL A 95 -12.76 1.03 3.37
CA VAL A 95 -11.78 1.98 2.80
C VAL A 95 -10.96 2.64 3.92
N ALA A 96 -11.57 2.97 5.05
CA ALA A 96 -10.88 3.54 6.19
C ALA A 96 -9.86 2.57 6.81
N GLN A 97 -10.24 1.29 6.96
CA GLN A 97 -9.36 0.26 7.49
C GLN A 97 -8.15 0.03 6.57
N GLY A 98 -8.35 -0.15 5.26
CA GLY A 98 -7.24 -0.34 4.32
C GLY A 98 -6.29 0.87 4.27
N ARG A 99 -6.80 2.08 4.49
CA ARG A 99 -5.97 3.30 4.63
C ARG A 99 -5.10 3.28 5.88
N GLU A 100 -5.63 2.82 7.00
CA GLU A 100 -4.88 2.74 8.25
C GLU A 100 -3.79 1.67 8.16
N GLU A 101 -4.13 0.49 7.65
CA GLU A 101 -3.18 -0.61 7.43
C GLU A 101 -2.03 -0.16 6.50
N GLY A 102 -2.35 0.48 5.37
CA GLY A 102 -1.33 0.99 4.45
C GLY A 102 -0.48 2.13 5.04
N ARG A 103 -1.04 2.97 5.92
CA ARG A 103 -0.26 3.97 6.66
C ARG A 103 0.68 3.33 7.65
N GLU A 104 0.21 2.32 8.38
CA GLU A 104 1.03 1.61 9.35
C GLU A 104 2.19 0.90 8.68
N GLU A 105 1.93 0.17 7.58
CA GLU A 105 2.94 -0.50 6.77
C GLU A 105 3.96 0.49 6.22
N GLY A 106 3.52 1.57 5.57
CA GLY A 106 4.43 2.60 5.04
C GLY A 106 5.24 3.29 6.15
N ARG A 107 4.67 3.47 7.34
CA ARG A 107 5.37 4.01 8.51
C ARG A 107 6.42 3.03 9.03
N LYS A 108 6.16 1.72 8.97
CA LYS A 108 7.12 0.67 9.35
C LYS A 108 8.27 0.60 8.34
N GLU A 109 7.98 0.50 7.05
CA GLU A 109 8.97 0.52 5.98
C GLU A 109 9.85 1.79 6.05
N GLY A 110 9.22 2.95 6.24
CA GLY A 110 9.91 4.23 6.37
C GLY A 110 10.86 4.29 7.58
N ARG A 111 10.48 3.67 8.72
CA ARG A 111 11.39 3.54 9.86
C ARG A 111 12.56 2.63 9.55
N THR A 112 12.31 1.46 8.99
CA THR A 112 13.37 0.50 8.64
C THR A 112 14.37 1.12 7.67
N ALA A 113 13.90 1.71 6.57
CA ALA A 113 14.75 2.41 5.61
C ALA A 113 15.49 3.60 6.23
N GLY A 114 14.82 4.35 7.13
CA GLY A 114 15.43 5.44 7.89
C GLY A 114 16.55 4.97 8.81
N ALA A 115 16.34 3.88 9.54
CA ALA A 115 17.32 3.29 10.47
C ALA A 115 18.52 2.70 9.72
N ILE A 116 18.29 1.98 8.62
CA ILE A 116 19.35 1.52 7.69
C ILE A 116 20.21 2.68 7.23
N ARG A 117 19.58 3.75 6.71
CA ARG A 117 20.31 4.93 6.22
C ARG A 117 21.12 5.58 7.34
N THR A 118 20.55 5.68 8.54
CA THR A 118 21.20 6.29 9.71
C THR A 118 22.43 5.48 10.13
N LEU A 119 22.31 4.15 10.20
CA LEU A 119 23.42 3.27 10.54
C LEU A 119 24.56 3.39 9.53
N LEU A 120 24.26 3.33 8.23
CA LEU A 120 25.28 3.47 7.18
C LEU A 120 25.98 4.84 7.23
N LEU A 121 25.23 5.92 7.47
CA LEU A 121 25.80 7.26 7.63
C LEU A 121 26.73 7.35 8.86
N VAL A 122 26.38 6.70 9.97
CA VAL A 122 27.24 6.66 11.18
C VAL A 122 28.54 5.91 10.89
N LEU A 123 28.47 4.76 10.22
CA LEU A 123 29.65 3.99 9.85
C LEU A 123 30.57 4.79 8.92
N GLU A 124 30.01 5.44 7.90
CA GLU A 124 30.74 6.32 6.99
C GLU A 124 31.38 7.50 7.72
N ALA A 125 30.63 8.19 8.59
CA ALA A 125 31.14 9.32 9.38
C ALA A 125 32.28 8.93 10.33
N ARG A 126 32.30 7.67 10.78
CA ARG A 126 33.41 7.11 11.57
C ARG A 126 34.61 6.67 10.72
N GLY A 127 34.53 6.80 9.40
CA GLY A 127 35.59 6.43 8.47
C GLY A 127 35.73 4.94 8.25
N PHE A 128 34.68 4.15 8.55
CA PHE A 128 34.69 2.74 8.26
C PHE A 128 34.44 2.48 6.79
N ASP A 129 35.31 1.65 6.19
CA ASP A 129 34.97 1.00 4.92
C ASP A 129 33.99 -0.14 5.23
N VAL A 130 32.79 -0.10 4.62
CA VAL A 130 31.71 -1.06 4.88
C VAL A 130 31.71 -2.09 3.75
N PRO A 131 32.20 -3.32 3.98
CA PRO A 131 32.20 -4.35 2.95
C PRO A 131 30.79 -4.65 2.46
N HIS A 132 30.66 -5.03 1.18
CA HIS A 132 29.37 -5.37 0.58
C HIS A 132 28.56 -6.37 1.40
N THR A 133 29.20 -7.38 1.99
CA THR A 133 28.54 -8.39 2.83
C THR A 133 27.87 -7.81 4.08
N ILE A 134 28.49 -6.80 4.70
CA ILE A 134 27.96 -6.09 5.87
C ILE A 134 26.82 -5.17 5.44
N ARG A 135 27.04 -4.43 4.35
CA ARG A 135 26.02 -3.55 3.76
C ARG A 135 24.76 -4.32 3.39
N ASP A 136 24.89 -5.45 2.70
CA ASP A 136 23.77 -6.32 2.34
C ASP A 136 23.03 -6.82 3.58
N ARG A 137 23.75 -7.19 4.64
CA ARG A 137 23.13 -7.63 5.90
C ARG A 137 22.33 -6.52 6.58
N ILE A 138 22.83 -5.28 6.54
CA ILE A 138 22.13 -4.12 7.09
C ILE A 138 20.90 -3.80 6.24
N GLU A 139 21.07 -3.72 4.92
CA GLU A 139 20.00 -3.34 3.97
C GLU A 139 18.85 -4.36 3.93
N ASN A 140 19.11 -5.64 4.22
CA ASN A 140 18.10 -6.69 4.30
C ASN A 140 17.48 -6.87 5.70
N CYS A 141 17.90 -6.09 6.71
CA CYS A 141 17.33 -6.18 8.05
C CYS A 141 15.96 -5.48 8.11
N THR A 142 14.93 -6.23 8.51
CA THR A 142 13.56 -5.71 8.65
C THR A 142 13.19 -5.32 10.09
N ASP A 143 14.07 -5.60 11.05
CA ASP A 143 13.88 -5.32 12.47
C ASP A 143 14.49 -3.96 12.83
N VAL A 144 13.62 -2.99 13.14
CA VAL A 144 14.03 -1.62 13.48
C VAL A 144 14.79 -1.59 14.80
N ASP A 145 14.38 -2.37 15.80
CA ASP A 145 15.00 -2.37 17.12
C ASP A 145 16.43 -2.92 17.01
N GLN A 146 16.62 -3.95 16.18
CA GLN A 146 17.94 -4.48 15.86
C GLN A 146 18.82 -3.46 15.14
N LEU A 147 18.29 -2.72 14.16
CA LEU A 147 19.01 -1.64 13.47
C LEU A 147 19.40 -0.50 14.43
N GLU A 148 18.56 -0.18 15.41
CA GLU A 148 18.87 0.82 16.44
C GLU A 148 20.00 0.35 17.37
N VAL A 149 20.00 -0.92 17.79
CA VAL A 149 21.10 -1.52 18.57
C VAL A 149 22.41 -1.47 17.78
N TRP A 150 22.38 -1.86 16.51
CA TRP A 150 23.56 -1.76 15.64
C TRP A 150 24.00 -0.31 15.47
N THR A 151 23.08 0.64 15.36
CA THR A 151 23.41 2.07 15.31
C THR A 151 24.14 2.53 16.56
N GLN A 152 23.67 2.14 17.75
CA GLN A 152 24.34 2.47 19.01
C GLN A 152 25.74 1.84 19.10
N ARG A 153 25.88 0.59 18.64
CA ARG A 153 27.19 -0.11 18.59
C ARG A 153 28.14 0.53 17.59
N ALA A 154 27.65 0.93 16.42
CA ALA A 154 28.44 1.60 15.39
C ALA A 154 29.11 2.86 15.95
N VAL A 155 28.46 3.57 16.88
CA VAL A 155 29.02 4.78 17.51
C VAL A 155 30.24 4.48 18.38
N VAL A 156 30.36 3.29 18.98
CA VAL A 156 31.42 2.96 19.95
C VAL A 156 32.44 1.95 19.45
N THR A 157 32.06 1.09 18.50
CA THR A 157 32.92 0.01 18.03
C THR A 157 34.18 0.53 17.33
N THR A 158 35.25 -0.26 17.40
CA THR A 158 36.52 -0.01 16.69
C THR A 158 36.66 -0.84 15.42
N ALA A 159 35.80 -1.84 15.22
CA ALA A 159 35.76 -2.66 14.00
C ALA A 159 34.32 -2.88 13.53
N VAL A 160 34.13 -2.85 12.20
CA VAL A 160 32.81 -3.05 11.56
C VAL A 160 32.28 -4.46 11.77
N THR A 161 33.17 -5.44 11.94
CA THR A 161 32.79 -6.84 12.19
C THR A 161 32.01 -7.00 13.49
N ASP A 162 32.37 -6.22 14.50
CA ASP A 162 31.84 -6.30 15.86
C ASP A 162 30.46 -5.61 15.97
N LEU A 163 29.98 -5.00 14.87
CA LEU A 163 28.68 -4.34 14.80
C LEU A 163 27.54 -5.29 15.19
N PHE A 164 27.70 -6.58 14.87
CA PHE A 164 26.67 -7.59 14.98
C PHE A 164 26.75 -8.46 16.24
N ASP A 165 27.76 -8.28 17.08
CA ASP A 165 28.02 -9.04 18.31
C ASP A 165 27.31 -8.41 19.51
#